data_AF-A0A1F7XJL2-F1
#
_entry.id   AF-A0A1F7XJL2-F1
#
_cell.length_a   1.000
_cell.length_b   1.000
_cell.length_c   1.000
_cell.angle_alpha   90.00
_cell.angle_beta   90.00
_cell.angle_gamma   90.00
#
_symmetry.space_group_name_H-M   'P 1'
#
loop_
_entity.id
_entity.type
_entity.pdbx_description
1 polymer ?
#
loop_
_entity_poly.entity_id
_entity_poly.type
_entity_poly.pdbx_seq_one_letter_code
_entity_poly.pdbx_strand_id
1 'polypeptide(L)'
;MKDFQSYLEESQEIGFVEQVVHALIYASGLPKVRPFEVVVFERGQVGQVISLSEDLAEILLLSTSAVKVGDKVCRTQTPLTVGVGEALLGASVDALCNPFSGRIPRGSLSPRPLVTTPLGIGYRKNVDRPFETGVTIVDLAVPLGKGQRELVIGDRKSGKTPFLQQVILTQARQGTICVYTAIAKRWFDTQNTIAFFKKNGVDKNIVTVVSGPAGAPGLVFLTPYTAITIAEYFRDQGKDVLVVLDDMTAHAKYYREITLSARRFPGRSAYPGDIFFVQSRILERAGNFIKGSITCLPVAETVFRDFSGYIQTNLMSMTDGHIFFDGEYFNQGRRPAINAFLSVTRVGLQAQSPIVRDINRELSRFMVYYDEMQQFMHFGSELSLETRRTLSLGDRIVACFDQGPEIIIPMNASAILFAALWAGFWREVEIPTMKFEMQNLVAKYIKDSDYRAKINSLIEHSKDLADLVSKLKNNEGLILEGSGGEKEYRKN
;
A
#
# COMPACT_ATOMS: atom_id res chain seq x y z
N MET A 1 -8.13 -9.34 -29.37
CA MET A 1 -8.85 -8.20 -29.99
C MET A 1 -9.01 -8.51 -31.46
N LYS A 2 -10.13 -8.14 -32.12
CA LYS A 2 -10.29 -8.34 -33.57
C LYS A 2 -9.35 -7.39 -34.34
N ASP A 3 -9.18 -7.62 -35.64
CA ASP A 3 -8.44 -6.70 -36.50
C ASP A 3 -9.26 -5.45 -36.88
N PHE A 4 -8.58 -4.45 -37.42
CA PHE A 4 -9.18 -3.18 -37.83
C PHE A 4 -10.34 -3.38 -38.83
N GLN A 5 -10.17 -4.30 -39.78
CA GLN A 5 -11.12 -4.52 -40.87
C GLN A 5 -12.43 -5.13 -40.36
N SER A 6 -12.35 -6.08 -39.43
CA SER A 6 -13.53 -6.62 -38.74
C SER A 6 -14.31 -5.53 -38.00
N TYR A 7 -13.61 -4.65 -37.27
CA TYR A 7 -14.28 -3.55 -36.56
C TYR A 7 -14.85 -2.49 -37.51
N LEU A 8 -14.22 -2.25 -38.65
CA LEU A 8 -14.73 -1.34 -39.67
C LEU A 8 -16.03 -1.88 -40.30
N GLU A 9 -16.10 -3.17 -40.59
CA GLU A 9 -17.31 -3.83 -41.10
C GLU A 9 -18.47 -3.77 -40.08
N GLU A 10 -18.16 -3.95 -38.79
CA GLU A 10 -19.16 -3.90 -37.70
C GLU A 10 -19.62 -2.47 -37.37
N SER A 11 -18.71 -1.50 -37.40
CA SER A 11 -19.03 -0.11 -37.07
C SER A 11 -19.60 0.68 -38.24
N GLN A 12 -19.25 0.31 -39.48
CA GLN A 12 -19.56 1.06 -40.70
C GLN A 12 -19.17 2.54 -40.62
N GLU A 13 -18.19 2.86 -39.76
CA GLU A 13 -17.82 4.22 -39.39
C GLU A 13 -16.30 4.30 -39.37
N ILE A 14 -15.76 5.25 -40.12
CA ILE A 14 -14.33 5.43 -40.27
C ILE A 14 -13.97 6.88 -39.97
N GLY A 15 -13.02 7.03 -39.06
CA GLY A 15 -12.41 8.31 -38.77
C GLY A 15 -11.02 8.44 -39.37
N PHE A 16 -10.52 9.66 -39.37
CA PHE A 16 -9.18 10.00 -39.85
C PHE A 16 -8.42 10.76 -38.79
N VAL A 17 -7.15 10.41 -38.60
CA VAL A 17 -6.27 11.13 -37.67
C VAL A 17 -5.92 12.49 -38.26
N GLU A 18 -6.39 13.56 -37.61
CA GLU A 18 -6.12 14.94 -38.00
C GLU A 18 -4.83 15.46 -37.36
N GLN A 19 -4.59 15.08 -36.10
CA GLN A 19 -3.47 15.58 -35.34
C GLN A 19 -2.94 14.53 -34.36
N VAL A 20 -1.61 14.49 -34.21
CA VAL A 20 -0.90 13.64 -33.25
C VAL A 20 -0.08 14.54 -32.33
N VAL A 21 -0.36 14.49 -31.03
CA VAL A 21 0.35 15.26 -30.01
C VAL A 21 0.82 14.32 -28.91
N HIS A 22 2.05 13.84 -29.05
CA HIS A 22 2.66 12.87 -28.14
C HIS A 22 1.81 11.59 -27.99
N ALA A 23 1.08 11.44 -26.88
CA ALA A 23 0.22 10.29 -26.61
C ALA A 23 -1.27 10.55 -26.92
N LEU A 24 -1.62 11.74 -27.39
CA LEU A 24 -2.98 12.13 -27.72
C LEU A 24 -3.16 12.22 -29.22
N ILE A 25 -4.24 11.62 -29.70
CA ILE A 25 -4.64 11.57 -31.10
C ILE A 25 -5.98 12.29 -31.22
N TYR A 26 -6.08 13.21 -32.18
CA TYR A 26 -7.33 13.87 -32.51
C TYR A 26 -7.82 13.30 -33.84
N ALA A 27 -9.01 12.72 -33.83
CA ALA A 27 -9.60 12.10 -35.01
C ALA A 27 -10.98 12.69 -35.32
N SER A 28 -11.22 12.94 -36.59
CA SER A 28 -12.53 13.33 -37.15
C SER A 28 -13.28 12.11 -37.68
N GLY A 29 -14.54 12.29 -38.10
CA GLY A 29 -15.28 11.22 -38.80
C GLY A 29 -15.85 10.11 -37.91
N LEU A 30 -15.91 10.32 -36.60
CA LEU A 30 -16.45 9.38 -35.61
C LEU A 30 -17.72 9.92 -34.89
N PRO A 31 -18.80 10.29 -35.61
CA PRO A 31 -19.99 10.94 -35.04
C PRO A 31 -20.70 10.18 -33.90
N LYS A 32 -20.56 8.86 -33.81
CA LYS A 32 -21.28 8.05 -32.81
C LYS A 32 -20.38 7.60 -31.64
N VAL A 33 -19.10 8.00 -31.63
CA VAL A 33 -18.12 7.57 -30.62
C VAL A 33 -18.47 8.04 -29.22
N ARG A 34 -18.18 7.21 -28.21
CA ARG A 34 -18.51 7.48 -26.82
C ARG A 34 -17.26 7.70 -25.98
N PRO A 35 -17.33 8.50 -24.89
CA PRO A 35 -16.26 8.56 -23.91
C PRO A 35 -15.94 7.17 -23.36
N PHE A 36 -14.66 6.91 -23.10
CA PHE A 36 -14.10 5.64 -22.61
C PHE A 36 -14.18 4.45 -23.57
N GLU A 37 -14.70 4.64 -24.79
CA GLU A 37 -14.73 3.63 -25.84
C GLU A 37 -13.32 3.36 -26.37
N VAL A 38 -13.07 2.10 -26.76
CA VAL A 38 -11.83 1.71 -27.43
C VAL A 38 -11.93 1.98 -28.92
N VAL A 39 -10.83 2.41 -29.50
CA VAL A 39 -10.67 2.59 -30.94
C VAL A 39 -9.41 1.87 -31.42
N VAL A 40 -9.46 1.39 -32.66
CA VAL A 40 -8.37 0.68 -33.30
C VAL A 40 -7.95 1.44 -34.55
N PHE A 41 -6.64 1.61 -34.73
CA PHE A 41 -6.06 2.27 -35.89
C PHE A 41 -5.72 1.25 -37.00
N GLU A 42 -5.60 1.71 -38.24
CA GLU A 42 -5.37 0.86 -39.43
C GLU A 42 -4.18 -0.10 -39.28
N ARG A 43 -3.15 0.26 -38.50
CA ARG A 43 -1.95 -0.56 -38.26
C ARG A 43 -1.99 -1.36 -36.96
N GLY A 44 -3.17 -1.47 -36.34
CA GLY A 44 -3.40 -2.28 -35.14
C GLY A 44 -3.07 -1.61 -33.82
N GLN A 45 -2.70 -0.33 -33.81
CA GLN A 45 -2.60 0.42 -32.55
C GLN A 45 -3.97 0.54 -31.89
N VAL A 46 -3.96 0.67 -30.57
CA VAL A 46 -5.18 0.77 -29.76
C VAL A 46 -5.16 2.08 -29.00
N GLY A 47 -6.30 2.76 -28.99
CA GLY A 47 -6.52 3.97 -28.21
C GLY A 47 -7.80 3.89 -27.39
N GLN A 48 -7.92 4.78 -26.41
CA GLN A 48 -9.16 4.99 -25.67
C GLN A 48 -9.60 6.44 -25.81
N VAL A 49 -10.87 6.64 -26.11
CA VAL A 49 -11.48 7.98 -26.18
C VAL A 49 -11.56 8.56 -24.78
N ILE A 50 -10.96 9.73 -24.57
CA ILE A 50 -10.95 10.43 -23.28
C ILE A 50 -11.89 11.63 -23.24
N SER A 51 -12.13 12.27 -24.38
CA SER A 51 -12.98 13.46 -24.50
C SER A 51 -13.51 13.57 -25.93
N LEU A 52 -14.62 14.29 -26.08
CA LEU A 52 -15.25 14.59 -27.36
C LEU A 52 -15.43 16.10 -27.48
N SER A 53 -15.13 16.64 -28.65
CA SER A 53 -15.47 17.99 -29.08
C SER A 53 -16.46 17.91 -30.24
N GLU A 54 -16.94 19.05 -30.76
CA GLU A 54 -17.93 19.08 -31.86
C GLU A 54 -17.45 18.28 -33.08
N ASP A 55 -16.18 18.43 -33.47
CA ASP A 55 -15.63 17.84 -34.69
C ASP A 55 -14.59 16.72 -34.44
N LEU A 56 -14.00 16.66 -33.24
CA LEU A 56 -12.86 15.78 -32.95
C LEU A 56 -13.09 14.91 -31.72
N ALA A 57 -12.75 13.63 -31.85
CA ALA A 57 -12.55 12.72 -30.73
C ALA A 57 -11.09 12.82 -30.25
N GLU A 58 -10.91 13.08 -28.95
CA GLU A 58 -9.60 13.04 -28.29
C GLU A 58 -9.34 11.63 -27.76
N ILE A 59 -8.31 10.98 -28.29
CA ILE A 59 -8.00 9.57 -28.05
C ILE A 59 -6.62 9.48 -27.38
N LEU A 60 -6.56 8.83 -26.23
CA LEU A 60 -5.33 8.45 -25.54
C LEU A 60 -4.77 7.17 -26.14
N LEU A 61 -3.56 7.23 -26.67
CA LEU A 61 -2.87 6.09 -27.27
C LEU A 61 -2.38 5.11 -26.18
N LEU A 62 -2.71 3.84 -26.36
CA LEU A 62 -2.34 2.73 -25.44
C LEU A 62 -1.24 1.85 -26.04
N SER A 63 -0.72 2.20 -27.21
CA SER A 63 0.36 1.51 -27.92
C SER A 63 1.63 2.36 -27.93
N THR A 64 2.78 1.70 -27.98
CA THR A 64 4.09 2.37 -28.12
C THR A 64 4.42 2.72 -29.57
N SER A 65 3.79 2.04 -30.53
CA SER A 65 3.94 2.31 -31.96
C SER A 65 3.31 3.65 -32.33
N ALA A 66 4.03 4.44 -33.13
CA ALA A 66 3.56 5.74 -33.57
C ALA A 66 2.33 5.63 -34.49
N VAL A 67 1.39 6.54 -34.30
CA VAL A 67 0.27 6.82 -35.21
C VAL A 67 0.64 8.03 -36.06
N LYS A 68 0.24 8.05 -37.34
CA LYS A 68 0.51 9.17 -38.26
C LYS A 68 -0.78 9.91 -38.60
N VAL A 69 -0.64 11.19 -38.93
CA VAL A 69 -1.72 11.99 -39.53
C VAL A 69 -2.17 11.30 -40.83
N GLY A 70 -3.49 11.20 -41.02
CA GLY A 70 -4.14 10.51 -42.11
C GLY A 70 -4.36 9.01 -41.88
N ASP A 71 -3.81 8.40 -40.83
CA ASP A 71 -4.14 7.01 -40.49
C ASP A 71 -5.65 6.89 -40.21
N LYS A 72 -6.26 5.78 -40.65
CA LYS A 72 -7.67 5.51 -40.38
C LYS A 72 -7.86 4.99 -38.96
N VAL A 73 -9.00 5.32 -38.36
CA VAL A 73 -9.41 4.83 -37.04
C VAL A 73 -10.84 4.32 -37.10
N CYS A 74 -11.11 3.20 -36.43
CA CYS A 74 -12.45 2.63 -36.32
C CYS A 74 -12.79 2.36 -34.86
N ARG A 75 -14.09 2.24 -34.61
CA ARG A 75 -14.66 2.10 -33.28
C ARG A 75 -14.89 0.64 -32.92
N THR A 76 -14.65 0.29 -31.66
CA THR A 76 -14.97 -1.06 -31.17
C THR A 76 -16.36 -1.16 -30.54
N GLN A 77 -17.08 -0.03 -30.36
CA GLN A 77 -18.37 0.07 -29.67
C GLN A 77 -18.38 -0.47 -28.23
N THR A 78 -17.20 -0.73 -27.68
CA THR A 78 -17.01 -1.36 -26.38
C THR A 78 -16.13 -0.48 -25.50
N PRO A 79 -16.48 -0.33 -24.20
CA PRO A 79 -15.58 0.33 -23.27
C PRO A 79 -14.31 -0.49 -23.11
N LEU A 80 -13.24 0.15 -22.60
CA LEU A 80 -12.01 -0.57 -22.32
C LEU A 80 -12.23 -1.61 -21.20
N THR A 81 -12.14 -2.89 -21.58
CA THR A 81 -12.22 -4.04 -20.68
C THR A 81 -10.89 -4.76 -20.58
N VAL A 82 -10.60 -5.30 -19.40
CA VAL A 82 -9.46 -6.19 -19.17
C VAL A 82 -9.95 -7.56 -18.70
N GLY A 83 -9.19 -8.61 -19.02
CA GLY A 83 -9.47 -9.95 -18.52
C GLY A 83 -9.10 -10.05 -17.05
N VAL A 84 -10.08 -10.33 -16.18
CA VAL A 84 -9.88 -10.58 -14.75
C VAL A 84 -10.34 -11.98 -14.37
N GLY A 85 -9.62 -12.62 -13.45
CA GLY A 85 -9.92 -13.97 -13.00
C GLY A 85 -8.89 -14.50 -12.02
N GLU A 86 -9.18 -15.64 -11.40
CA GLU A 86 -8.25 -16.34 -10.52
C GLU A 86 -6.96 -16.76 -11.25
N ALA A 87 -7.04 -16.94 -12.57
CA ALA A 87 -5.88 -17.25 -13.42
C ALA A 87 -4.78 -16.16 -13.38
N LEU A 88 -5.08 -14.94 -12.91
CA LEU A 88 -4.08 -13.89 -12.73
C LEU A 88 -3.22 -14.06 -11.47
N LEU A 89 -3.63 -14.90 -10.52
CA LEU A 89 -2.86 -15.15 -9.30
C LEU A 89 -1.49 -15.77 -9.65
N GLY A 90 -0.43 -15.18 -9.13
CA GLY A 90 0.96 -15.51 -9.48
C GLY A 90 1.45 -14.90 -10.79
N ALA A 91 0.58 -14.25 -11.56
CA ALA A 91 0.96 -13.61 -12.82
C ALA A 91 1.46 -12.17 -12.61
N SER A 92 2.34 -11.74 -13.51
CA SER A 92 2.71 -10.34 -13.69
C SER A 92 2.17 -9.88 -15.04
N VAL A 93 1.39 -8.80 -15.05
CA VAL A 93 0.69 -8.30 -16.22
C VAL A 93 0.88 -6.80 -16.41
N ASP A 94 0.67 -6.31 -17.64
CA ASP A 94 0.61 -4.88 -17.93
C ASP A 94 -0.78 -4.27 -17.61
N ALA A 95 -0.97 -2.99 -17.90
CA ALA A 95 -2.24 -2.29 -17.66
C ALA A 95 -3.43 -2.83 -18.49
N LEU A 96 -3.19 -3.63 -19.53
CA LEU A 96 -4.23 -4.28 -20.34
C LEU A 96 -4.41 -5.75 -19.98
N CYS A 97 -3.78 -6.22 -18.90
CA CYS A 97 -3.71 -7.62 -18.49
C CYS A 97 -2.96 -8.55 -19.47
N ASN A 98 -2.07 -8.02 -20.32
CA ASN A 98 -1.15 -8.86 -21.09
C ASN A 98 0.00 -9.35 -20.20
N PRO A 99 0.56 -10.56 -20.42
CA PRO A 99 1.70 -11.04 -19.64
C PRO A 99 2.90 -10.10 -19.74
N PHE A 100 3.33 -9.56 -18.60
CA PHE A 100 4.55 -8.75 -18.48
C PHE A 100 5.81 -9.63 -18.46
N SER A 101 5.74 -10.75 -17.75
CA SER A 101 6.81 -11.73 -17.69
C SER A 101 6.24 -13.14 -17.53
N GLY A 102 6.80 -14.11 -18.26
CA GLY A 102 6.31 -15.48 -18.26
C GLY A 102 5.01 -15.63 -19.03
N ARG A 103 4.10 -16.48 -18.53
CA ARG A 103 2.77 -16.70 -19.10
C ARG A 103 1.74 -16.54 -18.01
N ILE A 104 0.54 -16.11 -18.38
CA ILE A 104 -0.61 -16.19 -17.48
C ILE A 104 -0.97 -17.68 -17.34
N PRO A 105 -1.16 -18.20 -16.11
CA PRO A 105 -1.68 -19.54 -15.88
C PRO A 105 -2.94 -19.85 -16.70
N ARG A 106 -3.13 -21.12 -17.08
CA ARG A 106 -4.34 -21.53 -17.82
C ARG A 106 -5.57 -21.33 -16.95
N GLY A 107 -6.57 -20.62 -17.47
CA GLY A 107 -7.87 -20.44 -16.83
C GLY A 107 -8.74 -19.45 -17.60
N SER A 108 -10.02 -19.36 -17.23
CA SER A 108 -10.94 -18.39 -17.82
C SER A 108 -10.69 -17.00 -17.24
N LEU A 109 -10.64 -16.01 -18.13
CA LEU A 109 -10.66 -14.60 -17.77
C LEU A 109 -11.99 -14.02 -18.19
N SER A 110 -12.65 -13.30 -17.29
CA SER A 110 -13.88 -12.57 -17.56
C SER A 110 -13.54 -11.12 -17.96
N PRO A 111 -14.13 -10.59 -19.04
CA PRO A 111 -13.91 -9.20 -19.40
C PRO A 111 -14.60 -8.28 -18.38
N ARG A 112 -13.85 -7.33 -17.82
CA ARG A 112 -14.38 -6.34 -16.88
C ARG A 112 -13.98 -4.92 -17.29
N PRO A 113 -14.92 -3.95 -17.33
CA PRO A 113 -14.60 -2.56 -17.62
C PRO A 113 -13.65 -1.96 -16.58
N LEU A 114 -12.64 -1.21 -17.03
CA LEU A 114 -11.68 -0.55 -16.14
C LEU A 114 -12.27 0.64 -15.40
N VAL A 115 -13.13 1.40 -16.09
CA VAL A 115 -13.69 2.66 -15.62
C VAL A 115 -15.15 2.41 -15.24
N THR A 116 -15.40 2.20 -13.96
CA THR A 116 -16.73 1.97 -13.39
C THR A 116 -17.07 3.07 -12.38
N THR A 117 -18.34 3.12 -11.97
CA THR A 117 -18.78 3.99 -10.87
C THR A 117 -18.51 3.26 -9.54
N PRO A 118 -17.88 3.90 -8.55
CA PRO A 118 -17.69 3.31 -7.24
C PRO A 118 -19.02 2.93 -6.58
N LEU A 119 -19.02 1.87 -5.77
CA LEU A 119 -20.21 1.47 -5.02
C LEU A 119 -20.53 2.50 -3.94
N GLY A 120 -21.81 2.90 -3.88
CA GLY A 120 -22.34 3.85 -2.89
C GLY A 120 -22.44 3.26 -1.48
N ILE A 121 -22.91 4.09 -0.54
CA ILE A 121 -22.95 3.80 0.90
C ILE A 121 -23.76 2.53 1.22
N GLY A 122 -24.85 2.26 0.50
CA GLY A 122 -25.71 1.09 0.74
C GLY A 122 -25.04 -0.28 0.55
N TYR A 123 -23.85 -0.33 -0.06
CA TYR A 123 -23.07 -1.55 -0.24
C TYR A 123 -21.88 -1.67 0.74
N ARG A 124 -21.69 -0.68 1.61
CA ARG A 124 -20.54 -0.56 2.51
C ARG A 124 -20.88 -0.96 3.95
N LYS A 125 -19.84 -1.31 4.70
CA LYS A 125 -19.89 -1.55 6.14
C LYS A 125 -18.81 -0.72 6.84
N ASN A 126 -18.97 -0.49 8.14
CA ASN A 126 -17.93 0.13 8.96
C ASN A 126 -16.67 -0.75 8.97
N VAL A 127 -15.50 -0.14 9.07
CA VAL A 127 -14.24 -0.85 9.25
C VAL A 127 -14.15 -1.33 10.70
N ASP A 128 -14.34 -2.64 10.90
CA ASP A 128 -14.49 -3.29 12.21
C ASP A 128 -13.53 -4.47 12.44
N ARG A 129 -12.74 -4.84 11.42
CA ARG A 129 -11.75 -5.92 11.48
C ARG A 129 -10.32 -5.36 11.37
N PRO A 130 -9.39 -5.79 12.22
CA PRO A 130 -8.02 -5.29 12.18
C PRO A 130 -7.31 -5.76 10.90
N PHE A 131 -6.44 -4.90 10.37
CA PHE A 131 -5.52 -5.22 9.27
C PHE A 131 -4.11 -5.24 9.84
N GLU A 132 -3.54 -6.45 9.94
CA GLU A 132 -2.22 -6.68 10.52
C GLU A 132 -1.13 -6.51 9.46
N THR A 133 -0.20 -5.59 9.70
CA THR A 133 0.92 -5.33 8.80
C THR A 133 2.08 -6.29 9.06
N GLY A 134 2.19 -6.82 10.28
CA GLY A 134 3.35 -7.58 10.75
C GLY A 134 4.55 -6.69 11.08
N VAL A 135 4.30 -5.38 11.23
CA VAL A 135 5.28 -4.35 11.52
C VAL A 135 4.90 -3.71 12.84
N THR A 136 5.66 -4.01 13.90
CA THR A 136 5.30 -3.68 15.28
C THR A 136 4.95 -2.22 15.50
N ILE A 137 5.72 -1.27 14.92
CA ILE A 137 5.42 0.16 15.07
C ILE A 137 4.09 0.57 14.43
N VAL A 138 3.73 -0.02 13.28
CA VAL A 138 2.45 0.28 12.63
C VAL A 138 1.32 -0.39 13.40
N ASP A 139 1.45 -1.67 13.68
CA ASP A 139 0.42 -2.45 14.35
C ASP A 139 0.11 -1.92 15.77
N LEU A 140 1.09 -1.40 16.50
CA LEU A 140 0.89 -0.83 17.84
C LEU A 140 0.60 0.67 17.85
N ALA A 141 1.31 1.49 17.05
CA ALA A 141 1.21 2.95 17.13
C ALA A 141 0.26 3.57 16.09
N VAL A 142 0.15 2.97 14.91
CA VAL A 142 -0.67 3.47 13.78
C VAL A 142 -1.52 2.33 13.21
N PRO A 143 -2.36 1.67 14.04
CA PRO A 143 -3.04 0.45 13.63
C PRO A 143 -3.98 0.70 12.45
N LEU A 144 -4.11 -0.32 11.60
CA LEU A 144 -4.93 -0.28 10.38
C LEU A 144 -6.13 -1.22 10.47
N GLY A 145 -7.16 -0.97 9.65
CA GLY A 145 -8.36 -1.80 9.53
C GLY A 145 -8.58 -2.33 8.11
N LYS A 146 -9.28 -3.46 7.99
CA LYS A 146 -9.62 -4.06 6.69
C LYS A 146 -10.61 -3.20 5.92
N GLY A 147 -10.27 -2.86 4.68
CA GLY A 147 -11.03 -1.91 3.86
C GLY A 147 -10.62 -0.44 4.04
N GLN A 148 -9.61 -0.15 4.86
CA GLN A 148 -9.04 1.20 5.01
C GLN A 148 -8.22 1.61 3.78
N ARG A 149 -8.20 2.90 3.48
CA ARG A 149 -7.28 3.51 2.51
C ARG A 149 -6.21 4.26 3.28
N GLU A 150 -4.99 3.73 3.31
CA GLU A 150 -3.90 4.29 4.12
C GLU A 150 -2.73 4.72 3.23
N LEU A 151 -2.45 6.03 3.17
CA LEU A 151 -1.38 6.57 2.35
C LEU A 151 -0.01 6.23 2.93
N VAL A 152 0.87 5.63 2.14
CA VAL A 152 2.29 5.45 2.50
C VAL A 152 3.09 6.57 1.85
N ILE A 153 3.60 7.51 2.65
CA ILE A 153 4.23 8.73 2.16
C ILE A 153 5.61 8.92 2.78
N GLY A 154 6.54 9.49 2.02
CA GLY A 154 7.85 9.90 2.53
C GLY A 154 8.87 10.05 1.43
N ASP A 155 10.10 10.39 1.80
CA ASP A 155 11.14 10.71 0.82
C ASP A 155 11.56 9.49 -0.01
N ARG A 156 12.16 9.75 -1.17
CA ARG A 156 12.72 8.68 -1.99
C ARG A 156 13.78 7.91 -1.19
N LYS A 157 13.78 6.58 -1.30
CA LYS A 157 14.68 5.66 -0.56
C LYS A 157 14.54 5.68 0.97
N SER A 158 13.40 6.10 1.52
CA SER A 158 13.14 6.04 2.98
C SER A 158 12.72 4.67 3.53
N GLY A 159 12.63 3.63 2.70
CA GLY A 159 12.22 2.29 3.14
C GLY A 159 10.75 1.92 2.88
N LYS A 160 10.01 2.72 2.10
CA LYS A 160 8.61 2.45 1.72
C LYS A 160 8.42 1.08 1.03
N THR A 161 9.19 0.77 0.00
CA THR A 161 9.04 -0.50 -0.75
C THR A 161 9.33 -1.74 0.11
N PRO A 162 10.41 -1.81 0.92
CA PRO A 162 10.60 -2.90 1.88
C PRO A 162 9.42 -3.06 2.86
N PHE A 163 8.86 -1.97 3.35
CA PHE A 163 7.65 -2.01 4.18
C PHE A 163 6.46 -2.61 3.43
N LEU A 164 6.19 -2.16 2.20
CA LEU A 164 5.08 -2.68 1.38
C LEU A 164 5.26 -4.17 1.07
N GLN A 165 6.48 -4.60 0.75
CA GLN A 165 6.84 -6.00 0.54
C GLN A 165 6.54 -6.83 1.78
N GLN A 166 6.86 -6.31 2.96
CA GLN A 166 6.55 -6.94 4.22
C GLN A 166 5.05 -7.03 4.49
N VAL A 167 4.28 -5.96 4.27
CA VAL A 167 2.82 -5.99 4.44
C VAL A 167 2.18 -7.02 3.52
N ILE A 168 2.59 -7.05 2.24
CA ILE A 168 2.13 -8.05 1.27
C ILE A 168 2.51 -9.46 1.74
N LEU A 169 3.72 -9.67 2.25
CA LEU A 169 4.16 -10.96 2.78
C LEU A 169 3.29 -11.42 3.94
N THR A 170 2.99 -10.54 4.91
CA THR A 170 2.09 -10.83 6.05
C THR A 170 0.71 -11.21 5.55
N GLN A 171 0.11 -10.38 4.70
CA GLN A 171 -1.26 -10.57 4.21
C GLN A 171 -1.41 -11.80 3.32
N ALA A 172 -0.46 -12.04 2.42
CA ALA A 172 -0.47 -13.23 1.59
C ALA A 172 -0.32 -14.52 2.41
N ARG A 173 0.46 -14.53 3.50
CA ARG A 173 0.55 -15.67 4.44
C ARG A 173 -0.76 -15.89 5.21
N GLN A 174 -1.52 -14.84 5.46
CA GLN A 174 -2.87 -14.90 6.06
C GLN A 174 -3.97 -15.31 5.05
N GLY A 175 -3.63 -15.47 3.77
CA GLY A 175 -4.57 -15.86 2.71
C GLY A 175 -5.31 -14.68 2.07
N THR A 176 -4.95 -13.43 2.39
CA THR A 176 -5.45 -12.23 1.71
C THR A 176 -4.88 -12.18 0.29
N ILE A 177 -5.73 -11.90 -0.70
CA ILE A 177 -5.27 -11.71 -2.08
C ILE A 177 -4.62 -10.34 -2.18
N CYS A 178 -3.43 -10.27 -2.76
CA CYS A 178 -2.66 -9.03 -2.85
C CYS A 178 -2.49 -8.61 -4.31
N VAL A 179 -2.74 -7.34 -4.61
CA VAL A 179 -2.46 -6.74 -5.91
C VAL A 179 -1.35 -5.71 -5.72
N TYR A 180 -0.15 -6.02 -6.21
CA TYR A 180 0.98 -5.11 -6.19
C TYR A 180 1.07 -4.38 -7.52
N THR A 181 1.10 -3.04 -7.48
CA THR A 181 1.05 -2.21 -8.68
C THR A 181 2.30 -1.36 -8.77
N ALA A 182 3.17 -1.66 -9.75
CA ALA A 182 4.36 -0.89 -10.03
C ALA A 182 4.08 0.12 -11.15
N ILE A 183 3.92 1.40 -10.78
CA ILE A 183 3.52 2.49 -11.68
C ILE A 183 4.76 3.26 -12.11
N ALA A 184 5.14 3.15 -13.39
CA ALA A 184 6.34 3.75 -13.96
C ALA A 184 7.63 3.51 -13.15
N LYS A 185 7.74 2.34 -12.49
CA LYS A 185 8.95 1.93 -11.78
C LYS A 185 9.98 1.34 -12.74
N ARG A 186 11.26 1.40 -12.36
CA ARG A 186 12.32 0.79 -13.17
C ARG A 186 12.11 -0.72 -13.22
N TRP A 187 12.33 -1.30 -14.39
CA TRP A 187 12.17 -2.74 -14.63
C TRP A 187 12.92 -3.60 -13.62
N PHE A 188 14.15 -3.20 -13.28
CA PHE A 188 14.97 -3.89 -12.28
C PHE A 188 14.32 -3.91 -10.88
N ASP A 189 13.79 -2.78 -10.42
CA ASP A 189 13.15 -2.67 -9.10
C ASP A 189 11.87 -3.54 -9.05
N THR A 190 11.11 -3.57 -10.14
CA THR A 190 9.93 -4.43 -10.27
C THR A 190 10.30 -5.92 -10.28
N GLN A 191 11.31 -6.32 -11.04
CA GLN A 191 11.79 -7.71 -11.07
C GLN A 191 12.30 -8.18 -9.71
N ASN A 192 13.04 -7.33 -8.99
CA ASN A 192 13.47 -7.65 -7.62
C ASN A 192 12.29 -7.87 -6.67
N THR A 193 11.22 -7.08 -6.81
CA THR A 193 10.01 -7.24 -6.00
C THR A 193 9.26 -8.55 -6.35
N ILE A 194 9.14 -8.88 -7.64
CA ILE A 194 8.56 -10.16 -8.07
C ILE A 194 9.41 -11.34 -7.56
N ALA A 195 10.73 -11.25 -7.66
CA ALA A 195 11.66 -12.27 -7.16
C ALA A 195 11.55 -12.44 -5.65
N PHE A 196 11.39 -11.34 -4.91
CA PHE A 196 11.16 -11.36 -3.47
C PHE A 196 9.91 -12.16 -3.09
N PHE A 197 8.78 -11.96 -3.79
CA PHE A 197 7.55 -12.71 -3.53
C PHE A 197 7.69 -14.20 -3.82
N LYS A 198 8.39 -14.55 -4.91
CA LYS A 198 8.68 -15.95 -5.27
C LYS A 198 9.62 -16.63 -4.28
N LYS A 199 10.70 -15.96 -3.87
CA LYS A 199 11.65 -16.44 -2.85
C LYS A 199 10.92 -16.80 -1.55
N ASN A 200 9.90 -16.02 -1.20
CA ASN A 200 9.11 -16.21 0.01
C ASN A 200 7.87 -17.12 -0.15
N GLY A 201 7.62 -17.68 -1.34
CA GLY A 201 6.54 -18.65 -1.59
C GLY A 201 5.12 -18.09 -1.48
N VAL A 202 4.94 -16.79 -1.65
CA VAL A 202 3.63 -16.09 -1.53
C VAL A 202 3.05 -15.60 -2.85
N ASP A 203 3.79 -15.79 -3.95
CA ASP A 203 3.41 -15.36 -5.30
C ASP A 203 2.03 -15.90 -5.73
N LYS A 204 1.66 -17.11 -5.32
CA LYS A 204 0.33 -17.70 -5.60
C LYS A 204 -0.87 -16.89 -5.12
N ASN A 205 -0.69 -15.95 -4.19
CA ASN A 205 -1.75 -15.07 -3.68
C ASN A 205 -1.63 -13.64 -4.21
N ILE A 206 -0.69 -13.39 -5.13
CA ILE A 206 -0.32 -12.04 -5.58
C ILE A 206 -0.57 -11.89 -7.08
N VAL A 207 -1.23 -10.80 -7.48
CA VAL A 207 -1.24 -10.32 -8.86
C VAL A 207 -0.33 -9.10 -8.95
N THR A 208 0.62 -9.09 -9.89
CA THR A 208 1.50 -7.93 -10.10
C THR A 208 1.09 -7.18 -11.36
N VAL A 209 0.72 -5.92 -11.24
CA VAL A 209 0.39 -5.05 -12.38
C VAL A 209 1.54 -4.07 -12.60
N VAL A 210 2.06 -3.98 -13.82
CA VAL A 210 3.28 -3.23 -14.10
C VAL A 210 3.10 -2.27 -15.27
N SER A 211 3.56 -1.04 -15.09
CA SER A 211 3.93 -0.15 -16.19
C SER A 211 5.35 0.38 -16.00
N GLY A 212 6.13 0.36 -17.07
CA GLY A 212 7.49 0.88 -17.08
C GLY A 212 7.57 2.30 -17.64
N PRO A 213 8.64 3.06 -17.33
CA PRO A 213 8.86 4.40 -17.88
C PRO A 213 8.99 4.46 -19.41
N ALA A 214 9.38 3.35 -20.03
CA ALA A 214 9.51 3.22 -21.48
C ALA A 214 8.20 2.76 -22.16
N GLY A 215 7.14 2.51 -21.39
CA GLY A 215 5.83 2.14 -21.92
C GLY A 215 5.04 3.34 -22.43
N ALA A 216 3.92 3.08 -23.10
CA ALA A 216 3.02 4.14 -23.54
C ALA A 216 2.48 4.91 -22.31
N PRO A 217 2.48 6.26 -22.31
CA PRO A 217 1.96 7.04 -21.18
C PRO A 217 0.52 6.68 -20.80
N GLY A 218 -0.30 6.32 -21.79
CA GLY A 218 -1.67 5.85 -21.57
C GLY A 218 -1.74 4.58 -20.72
N LEU A 219 -0.79 3.65 -20.84
CA LEU A 219 -0.73 2.47 -19.99
C LEU A 219 -0.35 2.81 -18.55
N VAL A 220 0.58 3.75 -18.34
CA VAL A 220 0.92 4.25 -16.99
C VAL A 220 -0.30 4.86 -16.33
N PHE A 221 -1.06 5.67 -17.06
CA PHE A 221 -2.30 6.28 -16.59
C PHE A 221 -3.35 5.24 -16.19
N LEU A 222 -3.51 4.17 -16.96
CA LEU A 222 -4.50 3.10 -16.72
C LEU A 222 -4.09 2.10 -15.63
N THR A 223 -2.80 1.99 -15.32
CA THR A 223 -2.25 0.97 -14.42
C THR A 223 -2.99 0.87 -13.07
N PRO A 224 -3.28 1.98 -12.35
CA PRO A 224 -4.03 1.90 -11.09
C PRO A 224 -5.50 1.47 -11.27
N TYR A 225 -6.14 1.82 -12.39
CA TYR A 225 -7.51 1.39 -12.70
C TYR A 225 -7.57 -0.13 -12.90
N THR A 226 -6.55 -0.71 -13.53
CA THR A 226 -6.44 -2.16 -13.73
C THR A 226 -6.26 -2.88 -12.42
N ALA A 227 -5.37 -2.38 -11.55
CA ALA A 227 -5.15 -2.95 -10.22
C ALA A 227 -6.43 -3.01 -9.37
N ILE A 228 -7.17 -1.90 -9.32
CA ILE A 228 -8.44 -1.84 -8.58
C ILE A 228 -9.49 -2.75 -9.24
N THR A 229 -9.59 -2.79 -10.57
CA THR A 229 -10.53 -3.67 -11.27
C THR A 229 -10.27 -5.16 -10.97
N ILE A 230 -9.01 -5.57 -10.87
CA ILE A 230 -8.63 -6.92 -10.44
C ILE A 230 -9.05 -7.15 -8.98
N ALA A 231 -8.82 -6.18 -8.10
CA ALA A 231 -9.21 -6.29 -6.69
C ALA A 231 -10.74 -6.40 -6.51
N GLU A 232 -11.51 -5.65 -7.28
CA GLU A 232 -12.97 -5.72 -7.26
C GLU A 232 -13.49 -7.10 -7.67
N TYR A 233 -12.82 -7.81 -8.58
CA TYR A 233 -13.19 -9.19 -8.95
C TYR A 233 -13.19 -10.10 -7.72
N PHE A 234 -12.11 -10.09 -6.94
CA PHE A 234 -12.00 -10.91 -5.74
C PHE A 234 -12.91 -10.42 -4.59
N ARG A 235 -13.06 -9.10 -4.43
CA ARG A 235 -14.03 -8.53 -3.47
C ARG A 235 -15.45 -9.02 -3.74
N ASP A 236 -15.87 -9.05 -5.00
CA ASP A 236 -17.25 -9.42 -5.37
C ASP A 236 -17.53 -10.91 -5.11
N GLN A 237 -16.49 -11.74 -5.02
CA GLN A 237 -16.52 -13.13 -4.55
C GLN A 237 -16.46 -13.27 -3.03
N GLY A 238 -16.42 -12.15 -2.31
CA GLY A 238 -16.36 -12.08 -0.85
C GLY A 238 -14.98 -12.30 -0.24
N LYS A 239 -13.91 -12.07 -1.01
CA LYS A 239 -12.54 -12.10 -0.51
C LYS A 239 -12.14 -10.75 0.07
N ASP A 240 -11.21 -10.79 1.03
CA ASP A 240 -10.44 -9.62 1.45
C ASP A 240 -9.24 -9.45 0.52
N VAL A 241 -8.99 -8.22 0.08
CA VAL A 241 -7.96 -7.89 -0.89
C VAL A 241 -7.11 -6.72 -0.39
N LEU A 242 -5.80 -6.83 -0.54
CA LEU A 242 -4.86 -5.72 -0.37
C LEU A 242 -4.46 -5.19 -1.75
N VAL A 243 -4.53 -3.88 -1.97
CA VAL A 243 -4.05 -3.21 -3.19
C VAL A 243 -2.96 -2.22 -2.82
N VAL A 244 -1.77 -2.37 -3.39
CA VAL A 244 -0.66 -1.42 -3.26
C VAL A 244 -0.48 -0.67 -4.58
N LEU A 245 -0.47 0.67 -4.54
CA LEU A 245 -0.26 1.54 -5.71
C LEU A 245 1.08 2.28 -5.57
N ASP A 246 2.17 1.71 -6.10
CA ASP A 246 3.55 2.20 -5.96
C ASP A 246 4.10 2.77 -7.30
N ASP A 247 3.99 4.07 -7.58
CA ASP A 247 3.42 5.13 -6.73
C ASP A 247 2.48 6.09 -7.48
N MET A 248 1.60 6.74 -6.71
CA MET A 248 0.59 7.67 -7.22
C MET A 248 1.18 9.06 -7.56
N THR A 249 2.41 9.35 -7.13
CA THR A 249 3.13 10.58 -7.51
C THR A 249 3.60 10.48 -8.97
N ALA A 250 4.13 9.32 -9.35
CA ALA A 250 4.48 8.98 -10.73
C ALA A 250 3.22 8.96 -11.60
N HIS A 251 2.13 8.33 -11.15
CA HIS A 251 0.84 8.38 -11.86
C HIS A 251 0.42 9.82 -12.21
N ALA A 252 0.42 10.71 -11.22
CA ALA A 252 0.07 12.11 -11.43
C ALA A 252 1.03 12.79 -12.40
N LYS A 253 2.34 12.52 -12.31
CA LYS A 253 3.35 13.10 -13.20
C LYS A 253 3.10 12.72 -14.66
N TYR A 254 2.83 11.45 -14.95
CA TYR A 254 2.52 11.00 -16.31
C TYR A 254 1.20 11.57 -16.81
N TYR A 255 0.18 11.69 -15.95
CA TYR A 255 -1.07 12.34 -16.32
C TYR A 255 -0.87 13.82 -16.66
N ARG A 256 -0.01 14.50 -15.91
CA ARG A 256 0.41 15.87 -16.22
C ARG A 256 1.12 15.97 -17.58
N GLU A 257 2.02 15.05 -17.89
CA GLU A 257 2.71 15.04 -19.19
C GLU A 257 1.75 14.84 -20.37
N ILE A 258 0.76 13.93 -20.22
CA ILE A 258 -0.31 13.72 -21.21
C ILE A 258 -1.11 15.01 -21.42
N THR A 259 -1.56 15.64 -20.34
CA THR A 259 -2.45 16.81 -20.39
C THR A 259 -1.74 18.10 -20.84
N LEU A 260 -0.48 18.31 -20.46
CA LEU A 260 0.31 19.45 -20.95
C LEU A 260 0.59 19.34 -22.45
N SER A 261 0.83 18.13 -22.94
CA SER A 261 0.97 17.88 -24.38
C SER A 261 -0.31 18.28 -25.13
N ALA A 262 -1.48 18.04 -24.53
CA ALA A 262 -2.80 18.43 -25.05
C ALA A 262 -3.05 19.96 -25.11
N ARG A 263 -2.09 20.80 -24.68
CA ARG A 263 -2.26 22.25 -24.48
C ARG A 263 -3.43 22.62 -23.56
N ARG A 264 -3.84 21.71 -22.67
CA ARG A 264 -4.82 22.03 -21.62
C ARG A 264 -4.20 23.02 -20.64
N PHE A 265 -5.01 23.93 -20.11
CA PHE A 265 -4.52 24.93 -19.15
C PHE A 265 -3.98 24.24 -17.89
N PRO A 266 -2.71 24.50 -17.51
CA PRO A 266 -2.16 23.98 -16.27
C PRO A 266 -2.83 24.63 -15.06
N GLY A 267 -3.11 23.82 -14.04
CA GLY A 267 -3.51 24.28 -12.71
C GLY A 267 -2.32 24.46 -11.77
N ARG A 268 -2.54 24.19 -10.47
CA ARG A 268 -1.51 24.31 -9.43
C ARG A 268 -0.34 23.34 -9.69
N SER A 269 0.89 23.85 -9.57
CA SER A 269 2.13 23.09 -9.84
C SER A 269 2.17 22.41 -11.23
N ALA A 270 1.51 23.04 -12.20
CA ALA A 270 1.32 22.59 -13.58
C ALA A 270 0.50 21.29 -13.76
N TYR A 271 -0.11 20.76 -12.70
CA TYR A 271 -1.02 19.62 -12.83
C TYR A 271 -2.37 20.04 -13.39
N PRO A 272 -3.06 19.18 -14.14
CA PRO A 272 -4.41 19.46 -14.63
C PRO A 272 -5.39 19.59 -13.45
N GLY A 273 -6.42 20.42 -13.61
CA GLY A 273 -7.38 20.76 -12.54
C GLY A 273 -8.19 19.57 -12.01
N ASP A 274 -8.28 18.49 -12.80
CA ASP A 274 -9.04 17.28 -12.49
C ASP A 274 -8.21 16.13 -11.93
N ILE A 275 -6.89 16.30 -11.68
CA ILE A 275 -6.05 15.24 -11.08
C ILE A 275 -6.62 14.70 -9.77
N PHE A 276 -7.24 15.58 -8.97
CA PHE A 276 -7.93 15.20 -7.75
C PHE A 276 -9.04 14.18 -8.04
N PHE A 277 -9.89 14.48 -9.02
CA PHE A 277 -11.02 13.64 -9.39
C PHE A 277 -10.57 12.30 -9.99
N VAL A 278 -9.50 12.31 -10.80
CA VAL A 278 -8.91 11.10 -11.37
C VAL A 278 -8.48 10.12 -10.28
N GLN A 279 -7.71 10.60 -9.29
CA GLN A 279 -7.19 9.75 -8.21
C GLN A 279 -8.26 9.38 -7.18
N SER A 280 -9.17 10.31 -6.84
CA SER A 280 -10.26 10.01 -5.91
C SER A 280 -11.18 8.92 -6.45
N ARG A 281 -11.49 8.94 -7.74
CA ARG A 281 -12.31 7.89 -8.38
C ARG A 281 -11.67 6.50 -8.30
N ILE A 282 -10.34 6.42 -8.31
CA ILE A 282 -9.60 5.15 -8.13
C ILE A 282 -9.71 4.71 -6.67
N LEU A 283 -9.37 5.60 -5.72
CA LEU A 283 -9.30 5.26 -4.29
C LEU A 283 -10.69 5.01 -3.67
N GLU A 284 -11.74 5.68 -4.14
CA GLU A 284 -13.12 5.47 -3.70
C GLU A 284 -13.65 4.07 -4.04
N ARG A 285 -13.01 3.32 -4.95
CA ARG A 285 -13.39 1.93 -5.23
C ARG A 285 -12.90 0.95 -4.16
N ALA A 286 -11.96 1.38 -3.31
CA ALA A 286 -11.55 0.66 -2.12
C ALA A 286 -12.50 0.94 -0.93
N GLY A 287 -12.48 0.07 0.07
CA GLY A 287 -13.43 0.15 1.20
C GLY A 287 -13.74 -1.20 1.84
N ASN A 288 -14.47 -1.16 2.94
CA ASN A 288 -15.13 -2.34 3.51
C ASN A 288 -16.56 -2.47 2.96
N PHE A 289 -16.88 -3.62 2.37
CA PHE A 289 -18.16 -3.87 1.72
C PHE A 289 -18.90 -5.04 2.37
N ILE A 290 -20.18 -5.20 2.05
CA ILE A 290 -21.00 -6.29 2.61
C ILE A 290 -20.44 -7.67 2.26
N LYS A 291 -19.93 -7.85 1.03
CA LYS A 291 -19.40 -9.12 0.54
C LYS A 291 -17.94 -9.38 0.93
N GLY A 292 -17.08 -8.37 0.84
CA GLY A 292 -15.63 -8.47 1.08
C GLY A 292 -15.01 -7.09 1.29
N SER A 293 -13.69 -7.00 1.32
CA SER A 293 -12.99 -5.72 1.55
C SER A 293 -11.84 -5.49 0.58
N ILE A 294 -11.55 -4.23 0.30
CA ILE A 294 -10.37 -3.80 -0.44
C ILE A 294 -9.64 -2.79 0.45
N THR A 295 -8.58 -3.24 1.11
CA THR A 295 -7.62 -2.36 1.79
C THR A 295 -6.68 -1.78 0.73
N CYS A 296 -6.50 -0.46 0.69
CA CYS A 296 -5.67 0.19 -0.32
C CYS A 296 -4.54 0.98 0.32
N LEU A 297 -3.31 0.73 -0.14
CA LEU A 297 -2.11 1.46 0.24
C LEU A 297 -1.57 2.24 -0.97
N PRO A 298 -2.11 3.44 -1.25
CA PRO A 298 -1.48 4.33 -2.21
C PRO A 298 -0.13 4.81 -1.68
N VAL A 299 0.86 4.91 -2.56
CA VAL A 299 2.20 5.39 -2.20
C VAL A 299 2.41 6.77 -2.79
N ALA A 300 3.05 7.66 -2.03
CA ALA A 300 3.50 8.96 -2.51
C ALA A 300 4.97 9.21 -2.15
N GLU A 301 5.66 9.93 -3.02
CA GLU A 301 7.02 10.41 -2.74
C GLU A 301 6.95 11.89 -2.33
N THR A 302 7.60 12.24 -1.22
CA THR A 302 7.86 13.64 -0.84
C THR A 302 9.23 14.07 -1.35
N VAL A 303 9.43 15.38 -1.40
CA VAL A 303 10.73 15.99 -1.69
C VAL A 303 11.13 16.78 -0.44
N PHE A 304 12.29 16.46 0.14
CA PHE A 304 12.81 17.09 1.36
C PHE A 304 11.79 17.14 2.52
N ARG A 305 11.05 16.03 2.74
CA ARG A 305 10.01 15.90 3.77
C ARG A 305 8.85 16.89 3.68
N ASP A 306 8.72 17.59 2.56
CA ASP A 306 7.58 18.46 2.32
C ASP A 306 6.35 17.63 1.94
N PHE A 307 5.44 17.49 2.89
CA PHE A 307 4.12 16.88 2.68
C PHE A 307 3.04 17.90 2.29
N SER A 308 3.38 19.19 2.21
CA SER A 308 2.48 20.26 1.72
C SER A 308 2.38 20.32 0.19
N GLY A 309 3.12 19.45 -0.50
CA GLY A 309 3.06 19.30 -1.94
C GLY A 309 1.65 18.96 -2.45
N TYR A 310 1.29 19.50 -3.62
CA TYR A 310 -0.08 19.46 -4.15
C TYR A 310 -0.67 18.04 -4.27
N ILE A 311 0.12 17.07 -4.76
CA ILE A 311 -0.33 15.69 -4.93
C ILE A 311 -0.43 14.99 -3.57
N GLN A 312 0.50 15.27 -2.67
CA GLN A 312 0.56 14.69 -1.33
C GLN A 312 -0.67 15.12 -0.52
N THR A 313 -0.99 16.41 -0.51
CA THR A 313 -2.19 16.94 0.18
C THR A 313 -3.48 16.39 -0.40
N ASN A 314 -3.55 16.23 -1.73
CA ASN A 314 -4.71 15.62 -2.39
C ASN A 314 -4.89 14.16 -1.94
N LEU A 315 -3.83 13.36 -1.96
CA LEU A 315 -3.89 11.96 -1.52
C LEU A 315 -4.25 11.85 -0.03
N MET A 316 -3.71 12.71 0.84
CA MET A 316 -4.09 12.75 2.26
C MET A 316 -5.57 13.06 2.47
N SER A 317 -6.15 13.90 1.62
CA SER A 317 -7.58 14.25 1.73
C SER A 317 -8.52 13.13 1.26
N MET A 318 -8.04 12.20 0.45
CA MET A 318 -8.82 11.06 -0.09
C MET A 318 -8.63 9.76 0.70
N THR A 319 -7.67 9.73 1.61
CA THR A 319 -7.32 8.57 2.42
C THR A 319 -7.82 8.74 3.85
N ASP A 320 -7.96 7.60 4.54
CA ASP A 320 -8.44 7.54 5.92
C ASP A 320 -7.30 7.80 6.92
N GLY A 321 -6.07 7.98 6.43
CA GLY A 321 -4.86 8.11 7.21
C GLY A 321 -3.61 8.08 6.35
N HIS A 322 -2.46 8.25 6.99
CA HIS A 322 -1.16 8.13 6.34
C HIS A 322 -0.08 7.63 7.30
N ILE A 323 0.85 6.85 6.76
CA ILE A 323 2.09 6.41 7.40
C ILE A 323 3.23 7.23 6.79
N PHE A 324 3.89 8.02 7.63
CA PHE A 324 4.98 8.89 7.22
C PHE A 324 6.34 8.22 7.43
N PHE A 325 7.10 8.09 6.34
CA PHE A 325 8.48 7.61 6.33
C PHE A 325 9.46 8.79 6.36
N ASP A 326 10.17 8.94 7.46
CA ASP A 326 11.07 10.05 7.74
C ASP A 326 12.50 9.75 7.29
N GLY A 327 13.07 10.66 6.48
CA GLY A 327 14.44 10.57 6.02
C GLY A 327 15.48 10.66 7.15
N GLU A 328 15.21 11.38 8.24
CA GLU A 328 16.14 11.46 9.38
C GLU A 328 16.18 10.15 10.14
N TYR A 329 15.03 9.56 10.43
CA TYR A 329 14.97 8.26 11.08
C TYR A 329 15.69 7.22 10.23
N PHE A 330 15.56 7.32 8.91
CA PHE A 330 16.31 6.48 7.99
C PHE A 330 17.83 6.71 8.12
N ASN A 331 18.30 7.96 8.14
CA ASN A 331 19.73 8.29 8.27
C ASN A 331 20.31 7.92 9.65
N GLN A 332 19.49 7.92 10.70
CA GLN A 332 19.84 7.46 12.05
C GLN A 332 19.86 5.93 12.19
N GLY A 333 19.55 5.19 11.12
CA GLY A 333 19.56 3.73 11.14
C GLY A 333 18.27 3.08 11.65
N ARG A 334 17.21 3.83 11.97
CA ARG A 334 15.91 3.26 12.37
C ARG A 334 15.22 2.58 11.19
N ARG A 335 14.83 1.31 11.31
CA ARG A 335 14.12 0.56 10.25
C ARG A 335 12.92 -0.18 10.86
N PRO A 336 11.68 -0.02 10.33
CA PRO A 336 11.29 0.93 9.30
C PRO A 336 11.37 2.37 9.81
N ALA A 337 11.66 3.30 8.91
CA ALA A 337 11.84 4.71 9.25
C ALA A 337 10.50 5.46 9.42
N ILE A 338 9.58 4.89 10.19
CA ILE A 338 8.22 5.41 10.35
C ILE A 338 8.20 6.41 11.51
N ASN A 339 7.68 7.60 11.25
CA ASN A 339 7.41 8.57 12.29
C ASN A 339 5.97 8.42 12.76
N ALA A 340 5.77 7.75 13.89
CA ALA A 340 4.45 7.49 14.45
C ALA A 340 3.69 8.78 14.84
N PHE A 341 4.39 9.87 15.18
CA PHE A 341 3.76 11.15 15.54
C PHE A 341 3.18 11.89 14.34
N LEU A 342 3.89 11.83 13.21
CA LEU A 342 3.42 12.42 11.95
C LEU A 342 2.52 11.48 11.16
N SER A 343 2.36 10.23 11.61
CA SER A 343 1.45 9.27 11.00
C SER A 343 0.07 9.36 11.65
N VAL A 344 -0.99 9.15 10.87
CA VAL A 344 -2.37 9.32 11.32
C VAL A 344 -3.20 8.17 10.81
N THR A 345 -4.00 7.54 11.68
CA THR A 345 -5.05 6.59 11.29
C THR A 345 -6.38 7.07 11.85
N ARG A 346 -7.40 7.30 11.00
CA ARG A 346 -8.72 7.77 11.46
C ARG A 346 -9.69 6.64 11.80
N VAL A 347 -9.52 5.49 11.15
CA VAL A 347 -10.47 4.36 11.23
C VAL A 347 -9.85 3.06 11.75
N GLY A 348 -8.52 2.95 11.80
CA GLY A 348 -7.89 1.69 12.18
C GLY A 348 -8.01 1.38 13.68
N LEU A 349 -8.05 2.41 14.54
CA LEU A 349 -8.15 2.23 15.99
C LEU A 349 -9.45 1.54 16.44
N GLN A 350 -10.60 1.90 15.87
CA GLN A 350 -11.89 1.30 16.22
C GLN A 350 -11.99 -0.19 15.83
N ALA A 351 -11.16 -0.64 14.89
CA ALA A 351 -11.11 -2.03 14.45
C ALA A 351 -10.23 -2.92 15.35
N GLN A 352 -9.49 -2.33 16.30
CA GLN A 352 -8.57 -3.06 17.19
C GLN A 352 -9.26 -3.60 18.45
N SER A 353 -8.68 -4.66 19.00
CA SER A 353 -9.11 -5.22 20.28
C SER A 353 -8.96 -4.19 21.43
N PRO A 354 -9.75 -4.30 22.51
CA PRO A 354 -9.64 -3.38 23.65
C PRO A 354 -8.22 -3.23 24.20
N ILE A 355 -7.49 -4.34 24.31
CA ILE A 355 -6.12 -4.38 24.81
C ILE A 355 -5.13 -3.66 23.88
N VAL A 356 -5.25 -3.83 22.57
CA VAL A 356 -4.37 -3.14 21.60
C VAL A 356 -4.67 -1.63 21.59
N ARG A 357 -5.95 -1.23 21.72
CA ARG A 357 -6.31 0.18 21.87
C ARG A 357 -5.72 0.80 23.14
N ASP A 358 -5.70 0.05 24.24
CA ASP A 358 -5.11 0.52 25.48
C ASP A 358 -3.58 0.66 25.37
N ILE A 359 -2.92 -0.35 24.79
CA ILE A 359 -1.48 -0.30 24.46
C ILE A 359 -1.16 0.91 23.59
N ASN A 360 -1.89 1.13 22.50
CA ASN A 360 -1.70 2.26 21.61
C ASN A 360 -1.79 3.60 22.36
N ARG A 361 -2.77 3.72 23.26
CA ARG A 361 -3.01 4.92 24.06
C ARG A 361 -1.85 5.20 25.01
N GLU A 362 -1.40 4.20 25.78
CA GLU A 362 -0.28 4.37 26.70
C GLU A 362 1.04 4.60 25.95
N LEU A 363 1.28 3.86 24.87
CA LEU A 363 2.44 4.04 24.00
C LEU A 363 2.47 5.46 23.42
N SER A 364 1.36 5.97 22.88
CA SER A 364 1.32 7.30 22.27
C SER A 364 1.60 8.40 23.29
N ARG A 365 0.98 8.33 24.48
CA ARG A 365 1.27 9.27 25.57
C ARG A 365 2.73 9.22 26.00
N PHE A 366 3.27 8.01 26.18
CA PHE A 366 4.64 7.81 26.59
C PHE A 366 5.63 8.34 25.56
N MET A 367 5.38 8.09 24.27
CA MET A 367 6.25 8.55 23.19
C MET A 367 6.30 10.08 23.14
N VAL A 368 5.18 10.79 23.34
CA VAL A 368 5.16 12.26 23.43
C VAL A 368 6.03 12.74 24.58
N TYR A 369 5.85 12.16 25.77
CA TYR A 369 6.65 12.51 26.95
C TYR A 369 8.14 12.20 26.77
N TYR A 370 8.46 11.08 26.12
CA TYR A 370 9.83 10.71 25.80
C TYR A 370 10.50 11.73 24.87
N ASP A 371 9.81 12.19 23.83
CA ASP A 371 10.33 13.22 22.91
C ASP A 371 10.61 14.55 23.63
N GLU A 372 9.68 14.99 24.49
CA GLU A 372 9.88 16.17 25.34
C GLU A 372 11.16 16.02 26.19
N MET A 373 11.34 14.87 26.84
CA MET A 373 12.53 14.60 27.66
C MET A 373 13.82 14.56 26.83
N GLN A 374 13.80 14.02 25.61
CA GLN A 374 14.96 14.06 24.71
C GLN A 374 15.35 15.49 24.36
N GLN A 375 14.38 16.37 24.08
CA GLN A 375 14.63 17.78 23.81
C GLN A 375 15.24 18.50 25.02
N PHE A 376 14.77 18.21 26.24
CA PHE A 376 15.34 18.79 27.47
C PHE A 376 16.79 18.36 27.72
N MET A 377 17.18 17.13 27.38
CA MET A 377 18.57 16.66 27.55
C MET A 377 19.59 17.53 26.79
N HIS A 378 19.22 18.05 25.63
CA HIS A 378 20.13 18.88 24.82
C HIS A 378 20.56 20.17 25.52
N PHE A 379 19.85 20.58 26.59
CA PHE A 379 20.17 21.77 27.37
C PHE A 379 21.10 21.49 28.58
N GLY A 380 21.61 20.26 28.75
CA GLY A 380 22.74 19.96 29.62
C GLY A 380 22.49 19.98 31.13
N SER A 381 21.23 19.93 31.58
CA SER A 381 20.89 19.86 33.02
C SER A 381 21.10 18.46 33.60
N GLU A 382 21.45 18.39 34.89
CA GLU A 382 21.49 17.11 35.63
C GLU A 382 20.15 16.37 35.52
N LEU A 383 20.18 15.15 34.98
CA LEU A 383 18.99 14.34 34.80
C LEU A 383 18.58 13.68 36.11
N SER A 384 17.34 13.92 36.53
CA SER A 384 16.71 13.18 37.62
C SER A 384 16.70 11.67 37.33
N LEU A 385 16.67 10.85 38.39
CA LEU A 385 16.57 9.38 38.25
C LEU A 385 15.31 8.96 37.46
N GLU A 386 14.22 9.70 37.59
CA GLU A 386 12.98 9.45 36.86
C GLU A 386 13.15 9.74 35.36
N THR A 387 13.75 10.88 35.01
CA THR A 387 14.06 11.23 33.61
C THR A 387 14.95 10.17 32.96
N ARG A 388 15.99 9.70 33.66
CA ARG A 388 16.86 8.61 33.17
C ARG A 388 16.09 7.31 32.91
N ARG A 389 15.15 6.95 33.80
CA ARG A 389 14.31 5.76 33.62
C ARG A 389 13.38 5.89 32.41
N THR A 390 12.77 7.05 32.23
CA THR A 390 11.91 7.34 31.07
C THR A 390 12.70 7.24 29.77
N LEU A 391 13.86 7.88 29.71
CA LEU A 391 14.74 7.84 28.52
C LEU A 391 15.19 6.41 28.22
N SER A 392 15.64 5.66 29.23
CA SER A 392 16.05 4.26 29.04
C SER A 392 14.90 3.38 28.53
N LEU A 393 13.68 3.55 29.06
CA LEU A 393 12.51 2.83 28.55
C LEU A 393 12.19 3.23 27.11
N GLY A 394 12.28 4.52 26.77
CA GLY A 394 12.04 5.01 25.42
C GLY A 394 13.05 4.52 24.40
N ASP A 395 14.35 4.52 24.73
CA ASP A 395 15.40 3.95 23.90
C ASP A 395 15.14 2.46 23.59
N ARG A 396 14.62 1.71 24.57
CA ARG A 396 14.26 0.30 24.42
C ARG A 396 13.02 0.09 23.56
N ILE A 397 12.01 0.93 23.72
CA ILE A 397 10.79 0.90 22.89
C ILE A 397 11.16 1.24 21.43
N VAL A 398 11.98 2.27 21.21
CA VAL A 398 12.49 2.61 19.87
C VAL A 398 13.31 1.45 19.28
N ALA A 399 14.17 0.81 20.09
CA ALA A 399 14.91 -0.37 19.66
C ALA A 399 14.01 -1.58 19.37
N CYS A 400 12.88 -1.72 20.06
CA CYS A 400 11.87 -2.76 19.80
C CYS A 400 11.17 -2.55 18.45
N PHE A 401 10.98 -1.29 18.04
CA PHE A 401 10.43 -0.97 16.72
C PHE A 401 11.41 -1.17 15.57
N ASP A 402 12.71 -1.34 15.87
CA ASP A 402 13.71 -1.64 14.87
C ASP A 402 13.58 -3.09 14.40
N GLN A 403 12.93 -3.23 13.25
CA GLN A 403 12.53 -4.48 12.65
C GLN A 403 13.09 -4.55 11.22
N GLY A 404 13.95 -5.55 11.00
CA GLY A 404 14.54 -5.80 9.69
C GLY A 404 13.50 -6.15 8.62
N PRO A 405 13.85 -6.00 7.33
CA PRO A 405 13.00 -6.45 6.24
C PRO A 405 12.77 -7.97 6.35
N GLU A 406 11.62 -8.47 5.92
CA GLU A 406 11.18 -9.89 6.01
C GLU A 406 10.82 -10.39 7.43
N ILE A 407 11.17 -9.68 8.51
CA ILE A 407 10.84 -10.08 9.88
C ILE A 407 9.40 -9.70 10.20
N ILE A 408 8.50 -10.67 10.22
CA ILE A 408 7.08 -10.47 10.56
C ILE A 408 6.84 -10.83 12.02
N ILE A 409 6.33 -9.86 12.79
CA ILE A 409 5.97 -10.06 14.19
C ILE A 409 4.44 -10.03 14.29
N PRO A 410 3.80 -11.14 14.71
CA PRO A 410 2.35 -11.16 14.89
C PRO A 410 1.86 -10.15 15.93
N MET A 411 0.65 -9.62 15.77
CA MET A 411 0.06 -8.60 16.66
C MET A 411 0.13 -8.98 18.14
N ASN A 412 -0.29 -10.19 18.48
CA ASN A 412 -0.27 -10.66 19.87
C ASN A 412 1.16 -10.80 20.43
N ALA A 413 2.13 -11.18 19.58
CA ALA A 413 3.53 -11.17 19.98
C ALA A 413 4.02 -9.74 20.21
N SER A 414 3.70 -8.80 19.33
CA SER A 414 3.98 -7.37 19.50
C SER A 414 3.41 -6.82 20.81
N ALA A 415 2.16 -7.18 21.15
CA ALA A 415 1.52 -6.78 22.40
C ALA A 415 2.25 -7.30 23.64
N ILE A 416 2.71 -8.56 23.63
CA ILE A 416 3.49 -9.14 24.74
C ILE A 416 4.87 -8.53 24.84
N LEU A 417 5.56 -8.30 23.73
CA LEU A 417 6.86 -7.63 23.72
C LEU A 417 6.75 -6.25 24.38
N PHE A 418 5.74 -5.48 23.99
CA PHE A 418 5.47 -4.18 24.60
C PHE A 418 5.13 -4.28 26.09
N ALA A 419 4.24 -5.21 26.47
CA ALA A 419 3.87 -5.39 27.86
C ALA A 419 5.05 -5.84 28.74
N ALA A 420 5.97 -6.67 28.21
CA ALA A 420 7.18 -7.08 28.91
C ALA A 420 8.19 -5.93 29.07
N LEU A 421 8.34 -5.06 28.06
CA LEU A 421 9.11 -3.81 28.19
C LEU A 421 8.49 -2.91 29.26
N TRP A 422 7.17 -2.74 29.24
CA TRP A 422 6.43 -1.92 30.19
C TRP A 422 6.51 -2.46 31.63
N ALA A 423 6.52 -3.79 31.79
CA ALA A 423 6.68 -4.46 33.08
C ALA A 423 8.09 -4.31 33.66
N GLY A 424 9.09 -3.99 32.82
CA GLY A 424 10.48 -3.78 33.19
C GLY A 424 11.37 -5.03 33.13
N PHE A 425 10.98 -6.08 32.40
CA PHE A 425 11.77 -7.31 32.29
C PHE A 425 13.19 -7.07 31.75
N TRP A 426 13.34 -6.12 30.82
CA TRP A 426 14.62 -5.78 30.19
C TRP A 426 15.26 -4.50 30.73
N ARG A 427 14.86 -4.00 31.92
CA ARG A 427 15.32 -2.70 32.43
C ARG A 427 16.85 -2.58 32.50
N GLU A 428 17.51 -3.62 33.00
CA GLU A 428 18.96 -3.68 33.24
C GLU A 428 19.72 -4.48 32.15
N VAL A 429 19.03 -4.91 31.08
CA VAL A 429 19.63 -5.76 30.03
C VAL A 429 20.16 -4.88 28.91
N GLU A 430 21.35 -5.11 28.36
CA GLU A 430 21.83 -4.28 27.23
C GLU A 430 20.93 -4.43 25.97
N ILE A 431 20.84 -3.39 25.15
CA ILE A 431 19.95 -3.35 23.97
C ILE A 431 20.18 -4.53 23.00
N PRO A 432 21.43 -4.91 22.66
CA PRO A 432 21.68 -6.06 21.80
C PRO A 432 21.12 -7.38 22.37
N THR A 433 21.35 -7.61 23.67
CA THR A 433 20.85 -8.81 24.38
C THR A 433 19.33 -8.82 24.45
N MET A 434 18.71 -7.67 24.73
CA MET A 434 17.26 -7.51 24.70
C MET A 434 16.70 -7.87 23.31
N LYS A 435 17.28 -7.35 22.22
CA LYS A 435 16.83 -7.69 20.85
C LYS A 435 16.92 -9.19 20.59
N PHE A 436 17.97 -9.84 21.04
CA PHE A 436 18.12 -11.30 20.92
C PHE A 436 17.04 -12.07 21.69
N GLU A 437 16.78 -11.70 22.94
CA GLU A 437 15.71 -12.32 23.76
C GLU A 437 14.32 -12.12 23.15
N MET A 438 14.04 -10.92 22.63
CA MET A 438 12.78 -10.64 21.93
C MET A 438 12.62 -11.51 20.68
N GLN A 439 13.69 -11.67 19.89
CA GLN A 439 13.67 -12.55 18.71
C GLN A 439 13.39 -14.01 19.10
N ASN A 440 13.97 -14.49 20.20
CA ASN A 440 13.71 -15.83 20.71
C ASN A 440 12.25 -16.00 21.17
N LEU A 441 11.69 -14.98 21.84
CA LEU A 441 10.29 -14.98 22.25
C LEU A 441 9.35 -15.03 21.04
N VAL A 442 9.60 -14.22 20.02
CA VAL A 442 8.83 -14.23 18.77
C VAL A 442 8.98 -15.57 18.06
N ALA A 443 10.19 -16.13 17.98
CA ALA A 443 10.42 -17.44 17.38
C ALA A 443 9.68 -18.57 18.14
N LYS A 444 9.66 -18.52 19.48
CA LYS A 444 8.89 -19.44 20.34
C LYS A 444 7.39 -19.29 20.06
N TYR A 445 6.87 -18.05 20.02
CA TYR A 445 5.48 -17.77 19.68
C TYR A 445 5.05 -18.30 18.30
N ILE A 446 5.95 -18.26 17.31
CA ILE A 446 5.66 -18.75 15.96
C ILE A 446 5.72 -20.29 15.88
N LYS A 447 6.69 -20.92 16.54
CA LYS A 447 6.96 -22.36 16.42
C LYS A 447 6.17 -23.23 17.39
N ASP A 448 5.97 -22.78 18.62
CA ASP A 448 5.35 -23.55 19.70
C ASP A 448 3.86 -23.18 19.82
N SER A 449 2.99 -24.11 19.45
CA SER A 449 1.54 -23.94 19.49
C SER A 449 0.99 -23.76 20.91
N ASP A 450 1.60 -24.41 21.90
CA ASP A 450 1.13 -24.40 23.29
C ASP A 450 1.53 -23.08 23.94
N TYR A 451 2.76 -22.63 23.70
CA TYR A 451 3.20 -21.31 24.13
C TYR A 451 2.35 -20.21 23.49
N ARG A 452 2.07 -20.31 22.18
CA ARG A 452 1.17 -19.39 21.48
C ARG A 452 -0.23 -19.36 22.08
N ALA A 453 -0.81 -20.53 22.39
CA ALA A 453 -2.13 -20.62 23.00
C ALA A 453 -2.18 -19.99 24.40
N LYS A 454 -1.14 -20.21 25.22
CA LYS A 454 -1.00 -19.58 26.54
C LYS A 454 -0.95 -18.05 26.42
N ILE A 455 -0.13 -17.53 25.51
CA ILE A 455 -0.01 -16.08 25.27
C ILE A 455 -1.35 -15.50 24.79
N ASN A 456 -2.00 -16.13 23.81
CA ASN A 456 -3.28 -15.65 23.30
C ASN A 456 -4.35 -15.62 24.40
N SER A 457 -4.44 -16.68 25.19
CA SER A 457 -5.35 -16.73 26.35
C SER A 457 -5.04 -15.62 27.35
N LEU A 458 -3.77 -15.36 27.65
CA LEU A 458 -3.38 -14.31 28.58
C LEU A 458 -3.82 -12.92 28.08
N ILE A 459 -3.67 -12.63 26.79
CA ILE A 459 -4.13 -11.38 26.16
C ILE A 459 -5.66 -11.29 26.17
N GLU A 460 -6.37 -12.35 25.76
CA GLU A 460 -7.83 -12.37 25.68
C GLU A 460 -8.51 -12.17 27.04
N HIS A 461 -7.91 -12.70 28.12
CA HIS A 461 -8.43 -12.54 29.48
C HIS A 461 -7.97 -11.24 30.15
N SER A 462 -7.13 -10.43 29.50
CA SER A 462 -6.65 -9.15 30.05
C SER A 462 -7.56 -8.00 29.67
N LYS A 463 -7.96 -7.20 30.66
CA LYS A 463 -8.86 -6.06 30.44
C LYS A 463 -8.15 -4.86 29.83
N ASP A 464 -6.94 -4.60 30.31
CA ASP A 464 -6.10 -3.46 29.96
C ASP A 464 -4.62 -3.84 30.09
N LEU A 465 -3.72 -2.92 29.73
CA LEU A 465 -2.28 -3.11 29.79
C LEU A 465 -1.80 -3.35 31.23
N ALA A 466 -2.40 -2.72 32.23
CA ALA A 466 -2.00 -2.87 33.62
C ALA A 466 -2.27 -4.30 34.13
N ASP A 467 -3.43 -4.85 33.80
CA ASP A 467 -3.81 -6.24 34.08
C ASP A 467 -2.90 -7.23 33.32
N LEU A 468 -2.63 -6.96 32.04
CA LEU A 468 -1.70 -7.74 31.22
C LEU A 468 -0.30 -7.79 31.84
N VAL A 469 0.22 -6.64 32.28
CA VAL A 469 1.53 -6.52 32.95
C VAL A 469 1.54 -7.26 34.28
N SER A 470 0.48 -7.16 35.07
CA SER A 470 0.34 -7.89 36.34
C SER A 470 0.37 -9.41 36.13
N LYS A 471 -0.40 -9.90 35.16
CA LYS A 471 -0.43 -11.32 34.79
C LYS A 471 0.92 -11.81 34.27
N LEU A 472 1.64 -10.99 33.49
CA LEU A 472 2.98 -11.32 33.02
C LEU A 472 3.98 -11.41 34.17
N LYS A 473 3.93 -10.51 35.15
CA LYS A 473 4.78 -10.58 36.35
C LYS A 473 4.51 -11.82 37.20
N ASN A 474 3.28 -12.31 37.23
CA ASN A 474 2.96 -13.58 37.90
C ASN A 474 3.42 -14.82 37.10
N ASN A 475 3.79 -14.65 35.83
CA ASN A 475 4.20 -15.71 34.92
C ASN A 475 5.56 -15.40 34.27
N GLU A 476 6.56 -14.98 35.06
CA GLU A 476 7.86 -14.54 34.54
C GLU A 476 8.55 -15.58 33.64
N GLY A 477 8.31 -16.88 33.89
CA GLY A 477 8.83 -17.99 33.07
C GLY A 477 8.39 -17.94 31.61
N LEU A 478 7.27 -17.27 31.29
CA LEU A 478 6.86 -17.07 29.89
C LEU A 478 7.84 -16.16 29.13
N ILE A 479 8.49 -15.22 29.82
CA ILE A 479 9.41 -14.25 29.22
C ILE A 479 10.87 -14.64 29.41
N LEU A 480 11.24 -15.14 30.60
CA LEU A 480 12.63 -15.35 31.04
C LEU A 480 13.14 -16.80 30.96
N GLU A 481 12.41 -17.73 30.33
CA GLU A 481 12.91 -19.10 30.10
C GLU A 481 14.06 -19.11 29.07
N GLY A 482 15.26 -18.81 29.56
CA GLY A 482 16.51 -18.72 28.81
C GLY A 482 17.68 -18.17 29.65
N SER A 483 17.40 -17.37 30.69
CA SER A 483 18.42 -16.90 31.66
C SER A 483 18.64 -17.92 32.78
N GLY A 484 18.89 -19.17 32.40
CA GLY A 484 19.22 -20.28 33.30
C GLY A 484 20.71 -20.33 33.69
N GLY A 485 21.54 -19.45 33.13
CA GLY A 485 22.85 -19.09 33.67
C GLY A 485 22.78 -17.65 34.17
N GLU A 486 23.32 -17.39 35.36
CA GLU A 486 23.41 -16.07 36.02
C GLU A 486 22.20 -15.57 36.82
N LYS A 487 21.58 -16.46 37.60
CA LYS A 487 20.93 -16.03 38.86
C LYS A 487 21.93 -15.65 39.97
N GLU A 488 23.24 -15.64 39.71
CA GLU A 488 24.28 -15.43 40.71
C GLU A 488 24.79 -13.98 40.85
N TYR A 489 24.49 -13.08 39.90
CA TYR A 489 25.00 -11.68 39.95
C TYR A 489 24.04 -10.65 40.56
N ARG A 490 22.92 -11.07 41.18
CA ARG A 490 21.99 -10.15 41.90
C ARG A 490 22.10 -10.21 43.42
N LYS A 491 23.24 -10.67 43.93
CA LYS A 491 23.66 -10.44 45.32
C LYS A 491 25.12 -10.00 45.35
N ASN A 492 25.34 -8.70 45.15
CA ASN A 492 26.28 -7.87 45.89
C ASN A 492 26.09 -6.40 45.49
#